data_AF-A0A1V4Q3B2-F1
#
_entry.id   AF-A0A1V4Q3B2-F1
#
_cell.length_a   1.000
_cell.length_b   1.000
_cell.length_c   1.000
_cell.angle_alpha   90.00
_cell.angle_beta   90.00
_cell.angle_gamma   90.00
#
_symmetry.space_group_name_H-M   'P 1'
#
loop_
_entity.id
_entity.type
_entity.pdbx_description
1 polymer ?
#
loop_
_entity_poly.entity_id
_entity_poly.type
_entity_poly.pdbx_seq_one_letter_code
_entity_poly.pdbx_strand_id
1 'polypeptide(L)'
;MGAHHGSAAVNRPRTRRRRLIWSLLSIALVAVIAVGGVFTYLQLTKPDPLPPGTPDRPAPIAFTPAIDPVSATAPEPTAAGVRRAIAASLKAPALGTLTGQISDALTGTVLWSQGADQPRTPASNAKILTASAVLLALPHDQRITTTVLAGPDGQIILKGAGDPTLSAQPPGTDTFYTNPARISQLADQIKNSGVDVRSVAVDVSAYTGPSMDPTWDRADIAGGDITPIQPLMVDGGRTARPLDEYSPRV
;
A
#
# COMPACT_ATOMS: atom_id res chain seq x y z
N MET A 1 -33.78 60.87 72.47
CA MET A 1 -35.15 60.72 71.94
C MET A 1 -35.01 60.51 70.43
N GLY A 2 -35.23 59.26 69.96
CA GLY A 2 -35.29 58.87 68.53
C GLY A 2 -33.94 58.91 67.77
N ALA A 3 -33.58 57.99 66.88
CA ALA A 3 -34.33 56.94 66.22
C ALA A 3 -33.37 55.82 65.76
N HIS A 4 -33.89 54.59 65.79
CA HIS A 4 -33.32 53.42 65.13
C HIS A 4 -33.58 53.46 63.61
N HIS A 5 -32.55 53.19 62.82
CA HIS A 5 -32.60 52.55 61.50
C HIS A 5 -31.50 51.48 61.52
N GLY A 6 -31.65 50.21 61.15
CA GLY A 6 -32.60 49.55 60.27
C GLY A 6 -31.81 48.86 59.13
N SER A 7 -31.86 47.51 59.09
CA SER A 7 -31.48 46.62 57.96
C SER A 7 -29.98 46.45 57.62
N ALA A 8 -29.46 45.29 57.20
CA ALA A 8 -30.08 44.03 56.75
C ALA A 8 -29.11 42.84 56.94
N ALA A 9 -29.66 41.67 57.25
CA ALA A 9 -28.94 40.40 57.20
C ALA A 9 -28.74 39.95 55.73
N VAL A 10 -27.50 39.95 55.24
CA VAL A 10 -27.17 39.31 53.95
C VAL A 10 -26.77 37.86 54.20
N ASN A 11 -27.73 36.97 54.02
CA ASN A 11 -27.54 35.54 54.14
C ASN A 11 -27.10 34.95 52.78
N ARG A 12 -25.79 34.77 52.55
CA ARG A 12 -25.26 33.96 51.41
C ARG A 12 -23.93 33.29 51.80
N PRO A 13 -23.88 31.94 51.90
CA PRO A 13 -23.10 31.20 50.91
C PRO A 13 -23.56 29.72 50.72
N ARG A 14 -24.78 29.44 50.21
CA ARG A 14 -25.20 28.05 49.89
C ARG A 14 -25.10 27.68 48.41
N THR A 15 -25.04 28.65 47.50
CA THR A 15 -25.10 28.41 46.04
C THR A 15 -23.74 28.05 45.43
N ARG A 16 -22.64 28.59 45.96
CA ARG A 16 -21.28 28.40 45.40
C ARG A 16 -20.77 26.97 45.60
N ARG A 17 -20.99 26.38 46.79
CA ARG A 17 -20.61 25.00 47.11
C ARG A 17 -21.40 23.97 46.30
N ARG A 18 -22.69 24.24 46.08
CA ARG A 18 -23.56 23.39 45.26
C ARG A 18 -23.13 23.41 43.78
N ARG A 19 -22.81 24.58 43.23
CA ARG A 19 -22.26 24.71 41.87
C ARG A 19 -20.94 23.95 41.69
N LEU A 20 -20.04 24.04 42.67
CA LEU A 20 -18.75 23.32 42.64
C LEU A 20 -18.94 21.79 42.65
N ILE A 21 -19.86 21.29 43.47
CA ILE A 21 -20.19 19.85 43.52
C ILE A 21 -20.78 19.38 42.18
N TRP A 22 -21.71 20.13 41.61
CA TRP A 22 -22.28 19.80 40.30
C TRP A 22 -21.23 19.83 39.19
N SER A 23 -20.32 20.81 39.19
CA SER A 23 -19.20 20.86 38.22
C SER A 23 -18.27 19.66 38.36
N LEU A 24 -17.90 19.26 39.58
CA LEU A 24 -17.06 18.07 39.80
C LEU A 24 -17.76 16.77 39.38
N LEU A 25 -19.07 16.65 39.65
CA LEU A 25 -19.86 15.51 39.20
C LEU A 25 -19.98 15.45 37.67
N SER A 26 -20.14 16.59 37.01
CA SER A 26 -20.14 16.67 35.54
C SER A 26 -18.79 16.27 34.95
N ILE A 27 -17.67 16.73 35.53
CA ILE A 27 -16.32 16.35 35.11
C ILE A 27 -16.09 14.85 35.30
N ALA A 28 -16.49 14.30 36.46
CA ALA A 28 -16.38 12.87 36.73
C ALA A 28 -17.21 12.03 35.75
N LEU A 29 -18.44 12.47 35.43
CA LEU A 29 -19.30 11.80 34.46
C LEU A 29 -18.69 11.82 33.05
N VAL A 30 -18.16 12.96 32.61
CA VAL A 30 -17.47 13.06 31.31
C VAL A 30 -16.23 12.17 31.27
N ALA A 31 -15.46 12.11 32.36
CA ALA A 31 -14.30 11.22 32.45
C ALA A 31 -14.69 9.74 32.36
N VAL A 32 -15.77 9.33 33.04
CA VAL A 32 -16.28 7.95 32.97
C VAL A 32 -16.77 7.62 31.56
N ILE A 33 -17.50 8.53 30.91
CA ILE A 33 -17.96 8.34 29.53
C ILE A 33 -16.77 8.25 28.57
N ALA A 34 -15.76 9.11 28.72
CA ALA A 34 -14.57 9.08 27.89
C ALA A 34 -13.78 7.77 28.08
N VAL A 35 -13.57 7.33 29.33
CA VAL A 35 -12.89 6.07 29.63
C VAL A 35 -13.69 4.88 29.11
N GLY A 36 -15.01 4.87 29.30
CA GLY A 36 -15.90 3.85 28.75
C GLY A 36 -15.85 3.80 27.23
N GLY A 37 -15.93 4.95 26.57
CA GLY A 37 -15.82 5.07 25.11
C GLY A 37 -14.48 4.58 24.56
N VAL A 38 -13.37 4.95 25.21
CA VAL A 38 -12.03 4.46 24.84
C VAL A 38 -11.93 2.96 25.05
N PHE A 39 -12.42 2.43 26.17
CA PHE A 39 -12.40 1.00 26.44
C PHE A 39 -13.23 0.21 25.41
N THR A 40 -14.45 0.67 25.10
CA THR A 40 -15.30 0.06 24.08
C THR A 40 -14.68 0.15 22.69
N TYR A 41 -14.09 1.29 22.32
CA TYR A 41 -13.36 1.46 21.06
C TYR A 41 -12.22 0.43 20.97
N LEU A 42 -11.37 0.34 22.00
CA LEU A 42 -10.26 -0.61 22.04
C LEU A 42 -10.74 -2.06 21.98
N GLN A 43 -11.89 -2.40 22.56
CA GLN A 43 -12.45 -3.75 22.48
C GLN A 43 -13.01 -4.07 21.08
N LEU A 44 -13.64 -3.10 20.42
CA LEU A 44 -14.23 -3.29 19.09
C LEU A 44 -13.18 -3.26 17.96
N THR A 45 -12.05 -2.59 18.17
CA THR A 45 -10.94 -2.52 17.22
C THR A 45 -9.82 -3.51 17.53
N LYS A 46 -10.02 -4.45 18.46
CA LYS A 46 -9.06 -5.54 18.69
C LYS A 46 -9.04 -6.44 17.45
N PRO A 47 -7.90 -6.57 16.75
CA PRO A 47 -7.81 -7.52 15.66
C PRO A 47 -7.94 -8.94 16.21
N ASP A 48 -8.56 -9.82 15.42
CA ASP A 48 -8.63 -11.25 15.75
C ASP A 48 -7.22 -11.83 15.92
N PRO A 49 -7.02 -12.79 16.84
CA PRO A 49 -5.76 -13.50 16.97
C PRO A 49 -5.39 -14.15 15.64
N LEU A 50 -4.21 -13.82 15.12
CA LEU A 50 -3.70 -14.45 13.91
C LEU A 50 -3.37 -15.94 14.20
N PRO A 51 -3.56 -16.85 13.23
CA PRO A 51 -3.15 -18.23 13.37
C PRO A 51 -1.67 -18.35 13.79
N PRO A 52 -1.30 -19.33 14.63
CA PRO A 52 0.10 -19.59 14.98
C PRO A 52 0.97 -19.72 13.74
N GLY A 53 2.11 -19.02 13.70
CA GLY A 53 3.01 -19.01 12.55
C GLY A 53 2.71 -17.95 11.48
N THR A 54 1.70 -17.09 11.70
CA THR A 54 1.49 -15.90 10.87
C THR A 54 2.65 -14.91 11.11
N PRO A 55 3.38 -14.47 10.06
CA PRO A 55 4.46 -13.49 10.22
C PRO A 55 3.93 -12.17 10.79
N ASP A 56 4.74 -11.51 11.62
CA ASP A 56 4.43 -10.16 12.09
C ASP A 56 4.24 -9.21 10.91
N ARG A 57 3.31 -8.25 11.08
CA ARG A 57 3.13 -7.17 10.11
C ARG A 57 4.48 -6.44 9.93
N PRO A 58 5.01 -6.32 8.70
CA PRO A 58 6.22 -5.54 8.46
C PRO A 58 6.03 -4.10 8.96
N ALA A 59 7.07 -3.53 9.58
CA ALA A 59 7.03 -2.14 10.01
C ALA A 59 6.75 -1.21 8.82
N PRO A 60 6.01 -0.11 9.01
CA PRO A 60 5.84 0.90 7.96
C PRO A 60 7.20 1.40 7.48
N ILE A 61 7.42 1.36 6.16
CA ILE A 61 8.63 1.94 5.56
C ILE A 61 8.39 3.43 5.40
N ALA A 62 9.20 4.25 6.06
CA ALA A 62 9.25 5.68 5.78
C ALA A 62 9.83 5.87 4.37
N PHE A 63 9.05 6.45 3.46
CA PHE A 63 9.54 6.81 2.13
C PHE A 63 10.41 8.06 2.24
N THR A 64 11.68 7.94 1.86
CA THR A 64 12.54 9.10 1.60
C THR A 64 12.39 9.46 0.12
N PRO A 65 11.84 10.64 -0.22
CA PRO A 65 11.74 11.07 -1.60
C PRO A 65 13.12 11.06 -2.27
N ALA A 66 13.21 10.43 -3.44
CA ALA A 66 14.43 10.46 -4.26
C ALA A 66 14.63 11.81 -4.98
N ILE A 67 13.62 12.68 -4.94
CA ILE A 67 13.65 14.02 -5.51
C ILE A 67 13.46 14.99 -4.36
N ASP A 68 14.47 15.86 -4.16
CA ASP A 68 14.37 16.94 -3.20
C ASP A 68 13.29 17.94 -3.62
N PRO A 69 12.43 18.38 -2.70
CA PRO A 69 11.49 19.44 -3.00
C PRO A 69 12.26 20.71 -3.37
N VAL A 70 11.74 21.46 -4.34
CA VAL A 70 12.22 22.81 -4.60
C VAL A 70 12.03 23.68 -3.35
N SER A 71 12.91 24.67 -3.15
CA SER A 71 12.75 25.62 -2.04
C SER A 71 11.36 26.26 -2.08
N ALA A 72 10.73 26.42 -0.93
CA ALA A 72 9.44 27.12 -0.81
C ALA A 72 9.52 28.59 -1.27
N THR A 73 10.72 29.16 -1.38
CA THR A 73 10.97 30.52 -1.88
C THR A 73 11.50 30.54 -3.31
N ALA A 74 11.51 29.39 -4.02
CA ALA A 74 11.91 29.34 -5.41
C ALA A 74 10.94 30.17 -6.27
N PRO A 75 11.42 30.88 -7.29
CA PRO A 75 10.55 31.59 -8.21
C PRO A 75 9.64 30.62 -8.98
N GLU A 76 8.41 31.03 -9.25
CA GLU A 76 7.48 30.25 -10.05
C GLU A 76 8.04 29.97 -11.46
N PRO A 77 7.85 28.75 -11.99
CA PRO A 77 8.29 28.43 -13.33
C PRO A 77 7.46 29.20 -14.36
N THR A 78 8.14 29.89 -15.28
CA THR A 78 7.46 30.62 -16.36
C THR A 78 7.48 29.83 -17.66
N ALA A 79 6.43 29.98 -18.48
CA ALA A 79 6.36 29.36 -19.80
C ALA A 79 7.56 29.77 -20.70
N ALA A 80 8.00 31.02 -20.61
CA ALA A 80 9.19 31.50 -21.33
C ALA A 80 10.49 30.85 -20.81
N GLY A 81 10.60 30.66 -19.49
CA GLY A 81 11.71 29.94 -18.87
C GLY A 81 11.80 28.50 -19.31
N VAL A 82 10.69 27.76 -19.25
CA VAL A 82 10.59 26.36 -19.70
C VAL A 82 10.95 26.23 -21.18
N ARG A 83 10.34 27.05 -22.05
CA ARG A 83 10.65 27.04 -23.50
C ARG A 83 12.13 27.25 -23.77
N ARG A 84 12.76 28.22 -23.10
CA ARG A 84 14.20 28.48 -23.25
C ARG A 84 15.04 27.30 -22.78
N ALA A 85 14.67 26.67 -21.66
CA ALA A 85 15.41 25.54 -21.10
C ALA A 85 15.42 24.31 -22.02
N ILE A 86 14.30 24.01 -22.67
CA ILE A 86 14.17 22.82 -23.53
C ILE A 86 14.49 23.08 -25.02
N ALA A 87 14.65 24.34 -25.43
CA ALA A 87 14.77 24.73 -26.84
C ALA A 87 15.90 24.01 -27.60
N ALA A 88 17.03 23.75 -26.95
CA ALA A 88 18.14 23.01 -27.56
C ALA A 88 17.79 21.53 -27.75
N SER A 89 17.24 20.89 -26.71
CA SER A 89 16.85 19.48 -26.74
C SER A 89 15.79 19.19 -27.80
N LEU A 90 14.81 20.09 -27.97
CA LEU A 90 13.75 19.94 -28.98
C LEU A 90 14.24 19.90 -30.43
N LYS A 91 15.47 20.35 -30.70
CA LYS A 91 16.07 20.32 -32.04
C LYS A 91 16.79 19.00 -32.34
N ALA A 92 16.89 18.09 -31.37
CA ALA A 92 17.61 16.84 -31.57
C ALA A 92 16.85 15.96 -32.58
N PRO A 93 17.46 15.59 -33.73
CA PRO A 93 16.78 14.81 -34.76
C PRO A 93 16.37 13.41 -34.26
N ALA A 94 17.07 12.89 -33.25
CA ALA A 94 16.74 11.61 -32.60
C ALA A 94 15.36 11.58 -31.92
N LEU A 95 14.73 12.73 -31.66
CA LEU A 95 13.39 12.79 -31.08
C LEU A 95 12.30 12.33 -32.04
N GLY A 96 12.55 12.34 -33.36
CA GLY A 96 11.54 12.02 -34.36
C GLY A 96 10.28 12.87 -34.16
N THR A 97 9.14 12.21 -33.96
CA THR A 97 7.88 12.88 -33.59
C THR A 97 7.72 12.93 -32.07
N LEU A 98 7.98 14.09 -31.49
CA LEU A 98 7.74 14.36 -30.07
C LEU A 98 6.33 14.93 -29.84
N THR A 99 5.64 14.38 -28.85
CA THR A 99 4.48 15.01 -28.21
C THR A 99 4.74 15.15 -26.72
N GLY A 100 4.03 16.07 -26.05
CA GLY A 100 4.12 16.20 -24.61
C GLY A 100 3.53 17.48 -24.05
N GLN A 101 3.59 17.58 -22.72
CA GLN A 101 3.13 18.71 -21.94
C GLN A 101 4.03 18.87 -20.72
N ILE A 102 4.35 20.10 -20.36
CA ILE A 102 5.01 20.45 -19.11
C ILE A 102 4.08 21.41 -18.39
N SER A 103 3.72 21.06 -17.16
CA SER A 103 2.86 21.86 -16.31
C SER A 103 3.53 22.13 -14.97
N ASP A 104 3.16 23.23 -14.34
CA ASP A 104 3.44 23.46 -12.93
C ASP A 104 2.67 22.44 -12.08
N ALA A 105 3.37 21.68 -11.24
CA ALA A 105 2.78 20.61 -10.44
C ALA A 105 1.89 21.12 -9.29
N LEU A 106 2.09 22.35 -8.82
CA LEU A 106 1.28 22.97 -7.76
C LEU A 106 0.02 23.62 -8.33
N THR A 107 0.15 24.37 -9.42
CA THR A 107 -0.96 25.15 -9.98
C THR A 107 -1.70 24.43 -11.12
N GLY A 108 -1.09 23.40 -11.71
CA GLY A 108 -1.60 22.74 -12.93
C GLY A 108 -1.42 23.57 -14.20
N THR A 109 -0.83 24.77 -14.11
CA THR A 109 -0.67 25.68 -15.25
C THR A 109 0.23 25.05 -16.31
N VAL A 110 -0.26 24.99 -17.55
CA VAL A 110 0.51 24.47 -18.68
C VAL A 110 1.56 25.49 -19.12
N LEU A 111 2.83 25.11 -19.07
CA LEU A 111 3.97 25.97 -19.38
C LEU A 111 4.54 25.70 -20.78
N TRP A 112 4.36 24.47 -21.28
CA TRP A 112 4.68 24.07 -22.65
C TRP A 112 3.79 22.90 -23.06
N SER A 113 3.39 22.85 -24.33
CA SER A 113 2.68 21.71 -24.91
C SER A 113 3.01 21.58 -26.40
N GLN A 114 3.03 20.35 -26.88
CA GLN A 114 3.17 20.00 -28.29
C GLN A 114 2.41 18.71 -28.55
N GLY A 115 1.30 18.77 -29.30
CA GLY A 115 0.49 17.58 -29.62
C GLY A 115 0.04 16.79 -28.38
N ALA A 116 -0.23 17.46 -27.26
CA ALA A 116 -0.49 16.81 -25.97
C ALA A 116 -1.68 15.84 -26.01
N ASP A 117 -2.69 16.13 -26.83
CA ASP A 117 -3.89 15.30 -26.97
C ASP A 117 -3.75 14.19 -28.03
N GLN A 118 -2.57 14.04 -28.65
CA GLN A 118 -2.32 12.97 -29.62
C GLN A 118 -2.01 11.66 -28.90
N PRO A 119 -2.78 10.58 -29.12
CA PRO A 119 -2.49 9.29 -28.52
C PRO A 119 -1.12 8.75 -28.95
N ARG A 120 -0.37 8.19 -27.99
CA ARG A 120 0.92 7.53 -28.21
C ARG A 120 0.94 6.22 -27.44
N THR A 121 1.72 5.24 -27.91
CA THR A 121 2.02 4.03 -27.14
C THR A 121 2.79 4.44 -25.89
N PRO A 122 2.24 4.25 -24.67
CA PRO A 122 2.86 4.75 -23.46
C PRO A 122 4.06 3.91 -23.00
N ALA A 123 4.20 2.69 -23.52
CA ALA A 123 5.11 1.68 -22.99
C ALA A 123 4.92 1.55 -21.46
N SER A 124 6.01 1.47 -20.70
CA SER A 124 5.97 1.38 -19.24
C SER A 124 5.37 2.62 -18.54
N ASN A 125 5.11 3.74 -19.21
CA ASN A 125 4.35 4.85 -18.61
C ASN A 125 2.92 4.43 -18.26
N ALA A 126 2.38 3.36 -18.88
CA ALA A 126 1.12 2.75 -18.48
C ALA A 126 1.10 2.36 -16.99
N LYS A 127 2.27 2.00 -16.40
CA LYS A 127 2.39 1.64 -14.99
C LYS A 127 2.00 2.78 -14.05
N ILE A 128 2.15 4.05 -14.47
CA ILE A 128 1.72 5.20 -13.65
C ILE A 128 0.20 5.17 -13.44
N LEU A 129 -0.56 4.89 -14.51
CA LEU A 129 -2.01 4.78 -14.42
C LEU A 129 -2.44 3.56 -13.60
N THR A 130 -1.80 2.40 -13.82
CA THR A 130 -2.07 1.18 -13.05
C THR A 130 -1.78 1.39 -11.56
N ALA A 131 -0.63 1.95 -11.21
CA ALA A 131 -0.26 2.22 -9.83
C ALA A 131 -1.21 3.22 -9.17
N SER A 132 -1.60 4.27 -9.90
CA SER A 132 -2.58 5.25 -9.41
C SER A 132 -3.93 4.60 -9.13
N ALA A 133 -4.43 3.77 -10.05
CA ALA A 133 -5.68 3.05 -9.87
C ALA A 133 -5.64 2.13 -8.65
N VAL A 134 -4.54 1.38 -8.46
CA VAL A 134 -4.34 0.50 -7.30
C VAL A 134 -4.30 1.30 -5.99
N LEU A 135 -3.52 2.39 -5.92
CA LEU A 135 -3.38 3.20 -4.71
C LEU A 135 -4.65 3.96 -4.33
N LEU A 136 -5.51 4.27 -5.30
CA LEU A 136 -6.82 4.89 -5.07
C LEU A 136 -7.89 3.87 -4.67
N ALA A 137 -7.80 2.64 -5.17
CA ALA A 137 -8.83 1.62 -4.98
C ALA A 137 -8.58 0.70 -3.77
N LEU A 138 -7.32 0.47 -3.40
CA LEU A 138 -6.92 -0.53 -2.41
C LEU A 138 -6.31 0.12 -1.16
N PRO A 139 -6.50 -0.47 0.03
CA PRO A 139 -5.75 -0.10 1.23
C PRO A 139 -4.25 -0.19 1.00
N HIS A 140 -3.50 0.81 1.46
CA HIS A 140 -2.04 0.87 1.26
C HIS A 140 -1.28 -0.22 2.00
N ASP A 141 -1.90 -0.82 3.03
CA ASP A 141 -1.37 -1.96 3.77
C ASP A 141 -1.92 -3.31 3.29
N GLN A 142 -2.65 -3.35 2.16
CA GLN A 142 -3.16 -4.61 1.61
C GLN A 142 -2.03 -5.59 1.35
N ARG A 143 -2.29 -6.87 1.64
CA ARG A 143 -1.38 -8.00 1.41
C ARG A 143 -2.05 -9.00 0.49
N ILE A 144 -1.25 -9.60 -0.38
CA ILE A 144 -1.66 -10.74 -1.20
C ILE A 144 -1.21 -12.00 -0.47
N THR A 145 -2.13 -12.86 -0.09
CA THR A 145 -1.85 -14.01 0.78
C THR A 145 -1.94 -15.32 0.00
N THR A 146 -0.82 -16.03 -0.09
CA THR A 146 -0.80 -17.44 -0.52
C THR A 146 -1.20 -18.32 0.67
N THR A 147 -2.18 -19.20 0.48
CA THR A 147 -2.76 -20.00 1.56
C THR A 147 -2.53 -21.49 1.32
N VAL A 148 -2.30 -22.25 2.38
CA VAL A 148 -2.29 -23.71 2.36
C VAL A 148 -3.56 -24.22 3.03
N LEU A 149 -4.29 -25.08 2.35
CA LEU A 149 -5.54 -25.69 2.83
C LEU A 149 -5.36 -27.21 2.94
N ALA A 150 -6.01 -27.81 3.95
CA ALA A 150 -6.15 -29.27 4.01
C ALA A 150 -7.36 -29.71 3.18
N GLY A 151 -7.15 -30.73 2.35
CA GLY A 151 -8.17 -31.41 1.56
C GLY A 151 -8.45 -32.83 2.09
N PRO A 152 -9.33 -33.59 1.42
CA PRO A 152 -9.64 -34.95 1.79
C PRO A 152 -8.42 -35.88 1.66
N ASP A 153 -8.43 -37.00 2.39
CA ASP A 153 -7.45 -38.09 2.27
C ASP A 153 -5.97 -37.65 2.35
N GLY A 154 -5.68 -36.65 3.19
CA GLY A 154 -4.32 -36.13 3.37
C GLY A 154 -3.84 -35.25 2.20
N GLN A 155 -4.75 -34.74 1.37
CA GLN A 155 -4.41 -33.75 0.35
C GLN A 155 -4.06 -32.41 0.98
N ILE A 156 -3.07 -31.74 0.42
CA ILE A 156 -2.75 -30.33 0.69
C ILE A 156 -3.01 -29.51 -0.57
N ILE A 157 -3.65 -28.35 -0.44
CA ILE A 157 -3.98 -27.46 -1.55
C ILE A 157 -3.25 -26.14 -1.34
N LEU A 158 -2.33 -25.81 -2.24
CA LEU A 158 -1.66 -24.52 -2.30
C LEU A 158 -2.48 -23.55 -3.14
N LYS A 159 -3.10 -22.56 -2.49
CA LYS A 159 -3.95 -21.57 -3.13
C LYS A 159 -3.20 -20.26 -3.33
N GLY A 160 -2.95 -19.91 -4.59
CA GLY A 160 -2.37 -18.64 -4.98
C GLY A 160 -3.40 -17.52 -5.04
N ALA A 161 -2.98 -16.29 -4.69
CA ALA A 161 -3.83 -15.09 -4.77
C ALA A 161 -3.21 -13.98 -5.66
N GLY A 162 -2.13 -14.29 -6.39
CA GLY A 162 -1.42 -13.39 -7.29
C GLY A 162 -0.19 -12.72 -6.69
N ASP A 163 0.45 -13.30 -5.66
CA ASP A 163 1.70 -12.79 -5.10
C ASP A 163 2.87 -13.16 -6.03
N PRO A 164 3.53 -12.19 -6.69
CA PRO A 164 4.65 -12.48 -7.58
C PRO A 164 5.99 -12.61 -6.83
N THR A 165 6.00 -12.37 -5.52
CA THR A 165 7.22 -12.22 -4.71
C THR A 165 7.61 -13.49 -3.94
N LEU A 166 6.72 -14.48 -3.85
CA LEU A 166 6.98 -15.76 -3.19
C LEU A 166 8.25 -16.41 -3.73
N SER A 167 9.16 -16.83 -2.84
CA SER A 167 10.47 -17.34 -3.22
C SER A 167 10.62 -18.84 -3.02
N ALA A 168 11.24 -19.53 -3.98
CA ALA A 168 11.71 -20.92 -3.82
C ALA A 168 13.17 -21.00 -3.37
N GLN A 169 13.88 -19.87 -3.26
CA GLN A 169 15.27 -19.86 -2.83
C GLN A 169 15.42 -20.44 -1.42
N PRO A 170 16.49 -21.22 -1.14
CA PRO A 170 16.68 -21.88 0.15
C PRO A 170 16.65 -20.90 1.34
N PRO A 171 16.24 -21.35 2.54
CA PRO A 171 16.31 -20.52 3.74
C PRO A 171 17.71 -19.91 3.94
N GLY A 172 17.77 -18.63 4.27
CA GLY A 172 19.02 -17.93 4.53
C GLY A 172 19.82 -17.49 3.29
N THR A 173 19.31 -17.71 2.08
CA THR A 173 19.94 -17.22 0.84
C THR A 173 19.29 -15.93 0.35
N ASP A 174 20.04 -15.19 -0.47
CA ASP A 174 19.52 -14.01 -1.16
C ASP A 174 18.37 -14.35 -2.10
N THR A 175 17.54 -13.35 -2.37
CA THR A 175 16.36 -13.40 -3.23
C THR A 175 16.30 -12.14 -4.08
N PHE A 176 15.59 -12.17 -5.21
CA PHE A 176 15.38 -10.98 -6.03
C PHE A 176 14.60 -9.89 -5.28
N TYR A 177 13.52 -10.30 -4.62
CA TYR A 177 12.69 -9.39 -3.82
C TYR A 177 13.27 -9.23 -2.42
N THR A 178 13.02 -8.09 -1.79
CA THR A 178 13.42 -7.84 -0.40
C THR A 178 12.47 -8.54 0.57
N ASN A 179 13.01 -9.37 1.47
CA ASN A 179 12.27 -10.08 2.52
C ASN A 179 11.00 -10.84 2.04
N PRO A 180 11.08 -11.68 0.99
CA PRO A 180 9.92 -12.40 0.50
C PRO A 180 9.50 -13.53 1.45
N ALA A 181 8.22 -13.89 1.41
CA ALA A 181 7.78 -15.19 1.92
C ALA A 181 8.43 -16.32 1.12
N ARG A 182 8.62 -17.49 1.75
CA ARG A 182 9.28 -18.64 1.13
C ARG A 182 8.38 -19.88 1.10
N ILE A 183 8.49 -20.66 0.03
CA ILE A 183 7.85 -21.96 -0.09
C ILE A 183 8.25 -22.90 1.06
N SER A 184 9.49 -22.82 1.54
CA SER A 184 9.96 -23.60 2.69
C SER A 184 9.18 -23.33 3.98
N GLN A 185 8.74 -22.08 4.19
CA GLN A 185 7.93 -21.72 5.36
C GLN A 185 6.54 -22.37 5.30
N LEU A 186 5.94 -22.43 4.10
CA LEU A 186 4.68 -23.14 3.89
C LEU A 186 4.86 -24.66 4.11
N ALA A 187 5.97 -25.23 3.64
CA ALA A 187 6.29 -26.63 3.88
C ALA A 187 6.46 -26.94 5.37
N ASP A 188 7.08 -26.05 6.15
CA ASP A 188 7.24 -26.23 7.59
C ASP A 188 5.91 -26.09 8.33
N GLN A 189 5.01 -25.20 7.90
CA GLN A 189 3.63 -25.14 8.43
C GLN A 189 2.89 -26.47 8.22
N ILE A 190 3.04 -27.08 7.03
CA ILE A 190 2.44 -28.38 6.73
C ILE A 190 3.01 -29.46 7.65
N LYS A 191 4.34 -29.55 7.80
CA LYS A 191 4.96 -30.53 8.71
C LYS A 191 4.47 -30.38 10.15
N ASN A 192 4.40 -29.14 10.64
CA ASN A 192 3.97 -28.82 12.00
C ASN A 192 2.47 -29.10 12.23
N SER A 193 1.66 -29.14 11.18
CA SER A 193 0.25 -29.49 11.27
C SER A 193 0.01 -30.97 11.61
N GLY A 194 1.01 -31.84 11.39
CA GLY A 194 0.89 -33.28 11.60
C GLY A 194 0.03 -34.01 10.56
N VAL A 195 -0.40 -33.33 9.49
CA VAL A 195 -1.12 -33.96 8.37
C VAL A 195 -0.21 -34.98 7.67
N ASP A 196 -0.70 -36.20 7.51
CA ASP A 196 -0.08 -37.23 6.68
C ASP A 196 -0.32 -36.90 5.20
N VAL A 197 0.61 -36.15 4.60
CA VAL A 197 0.46 -35.62 3.24
C VAL A 197 0.52 -36.75 2.22
N ARG A 198 -0.59 -36.95 1.50
CA ARG A 198 -0.72 -37.97 0.44
C ARG A 198 -0.68 -37.39 -0.96
N SER A 199 -1.09 -36.13 -1.13
CA SER A 199 -1.04 -35.44 -2.42
C SER A 199 -0.96 -33.92 -2.24
N VAL A 200 -0.48 -33.23 -3.28
CA VAL A 200 -0.46 -31.76 -3.34
C VAL A 200 -1.23 -31.32 -4.58
N ALA A 201 -2.16 -30.41 -4.40
CA ALA A 201 -2.89 -29.73 -5.47
C ALA A 201 -2.57 -28.24 -5.44
N VAL A 202 -2.75 -27.57 -6.58
CA VAL A 202 -2.59 -26.12 -6.71
C VAL A 202 -3.93 -25.52 -7.13
N ASP A 203 -4.44 -24.60 -6.33
CA ASP A 203 -5.65 -23.81 -6.65
C ASP A 203 -5.23 -22.49 -7.33
N VAL A 204 -5.47 -22.42 -8.64
CA VAL A 204 -5.25 -21.25 -9.51
C VAL A 204 -6.56 -20.56 -9.89
N SER A 205 -7.60 -20.66 -9.06
CA SER A 205 -8.93 -20.09 -9.36
C SER A 205 -9.12 -18.63 -8.95
N ALA A 206 -8.12 -17.98 -8.34
CA ALA A 206 -8.29 -16.64 -7.77
C ALA A 206 -8.68 -15.57 -8.79
N TYR A 207 -8.30 -15.76 -10.05
CA TYR A 207 -8.79 -14.96 -11.16
C TYR A 207 -8.87 -15.81 -12.43
N THR A 208 -9.77 -15.41 -13.34
CA THR A 208 -10.01 -16.05 -14.63
C THR A 208 -9.63 -15.13 -15.77
N GLY A 209 -9.42 -15.69 -16.96
CA GLY A 209 -9.11 -14.94 -18.17
C GLY A 209 -7.85 -15.46 -18.86
N PRO A 210 -7.47 -14.86 -19.99
CA PRO A 210 -6.22 -15.22 -20.65
C PRO A 210 -5.03 -14.85 -19.77
N SER A 211 -4.03 -15.73 -19.69
CA SER A 211 -2.79 -15.47 -18.94
C SER A 211 -1.81 -14.58 -19.68
N MET A 212 -2.07 -14.28 -20.96
CA MET A 212 -1.24 -13.48 -21.85
C MET A 212 -2.16 -12.64 -22.73
N ASP A 213 -1.76 -11.41 -23.00
CA ASP A 213 -2.40 -10.62 -24.06
C ASP A 213 -2.03 -11.22 -25.43
N PRO A 214 -2.98 -11.38 -26.38
CA PRO A 214 -2.70 -11.96 -27.69
C PRO A 214 -1.71 -11.14 -28.53
N THR A 215 -1.46 -9.88 -28.18
CA THR A 215 -0.50 -9.01 -28.87
C THR A 215 0.93 -9.12 -28.31
N TRP A 216 1.15 -9.83 -27.22
CA TRP A 216 2.48 -10.00 -26.62
C TRP A 216 3.32 -11.04 -27.37
N ASP A 217 4.60 -10.76 -27.54
CA ASP A 217 5.53 -11.72 -28.13
C ASP A 217 5.95 -12.76 -27.07
N ARG A 218 5.84 -14.04 -27.42
CA ARG A 218 6.25 -15.13 -26.53
C ARG A 218 7.77 -15.18 -26.36
N ALA A 219 8.54 -14.60 -27.28
CA ALA A 219 10.00 -14.50 -27.15
C ALA A 219 10.41 -13.71 -25.90
N ASP A 220 9.62 -12.73 -25.47
CA ASP A 220 9.86 -11.90 -24.29
C ASP A 220 9.79 -12.71 -22.97
N ILE A 221 9.19 -13.91 -22.99
CA ILE A 221 9.24 -14.85 -21.85
C ILE A 221 10.66 -15.38 -21.68
N ALA A 222 11.29 -15.77 -22.79
CA ALA A 222 12.69 -16.21 -22.78
C ALA A 222 13.66 -15.03 -22.56
N GLY A 223 13.28 -13.82 -23.00
CA GLY A 223 13.98 -12.57 -22.73
C GLY A 223 13.94 -12.12 -21.27
N GLY A 224 12.96 -12.60 -20.50
CA GLY A 224 12.82 -12.31 -19.07
C GLY A 224 12.00 -11.06 -18.76
N ASP A 225 11.35 -10.46 -19.77
CA ASP A 225 10.53 -9.25 -19.62
C ASP A 225 9.12 -9.56 -19.11
N ILE A 226 8.55 -10.71 -19.51
CA ILE A 226 7.17 -11.10 -19.19
C ILE A 226 7.06 -12.56 -18.76
N THR A 227 5.98 -12.88 -18.07
CA THR A 227 5.57 -14.23 -17.68
C THR A 227 4.05 -14.31 -17.80
N PRO A 228 3.47 -15.48 -18.14
CA PRO A 228 2.04 -15.70 -18.02
C PRO A 228 1.52 -15.28 -16.64
N ILE A 229 0.47 -14.45 -16.64
CA ILE A 229 -0.16 -13.99 -15.41
C ILE A 229 -0.92 -15.16 -14.78
N GLN A 230 -0.45 -15.61 -13.61
CA GLN A 230 -0.96 -16.78 -12.90
C GLN A 230 -1.14 -16.48 -11.40
N PRO A 231 -2.22 -16.98 -10.75
CA PRO A 231 -2.46 -16.73 -9.32
C PRO A 231 -1.38 -17.22 -8.38
N LEU A 232 -0.57 -18.19 -8.83
CA LEU A 232 0.58 -18.66 -8.09
C LEU A 232 1.82 -18.47 -8.96
N MET A 233 2.79 -17.74 -8.42
CA MET A 233 4.06 -17.46 -9.07
C MET A 233 5.18 -17.57 -8.04
N VAL A 234 6.32 -18.08 -8.46
CA VAL A 234 7.50 -18.22 -7.61
C VAL A 234 8.68 -17.53 -8.29
N ASP A 235 9.43 -16.73 -7.54
CA ASP A 235 10.60 -15.97 -8.01
C ASP A 235 10.29 -15.06 -9.23
N GLY A 236 9.04 -14.60 -9.34
CA GLY A 236 8.55 -13.86 -10.51
C GLY A 236 8.51 -14.70 -11.80
N GLY A 237 8.48 -16.03 -11.70
CA GLY A 237 8.54 -16.96 -12.83
C GLY A 237 9.94 -17.25 -13.35
N ARG A 238 11.01 -16.66 -12.77
CA ARG A 238 12.39 -16.84 -13.24
C ARG A 238 12.88 -18.26 -13.02
N THR A 239 13.49 -18.87 -14.04
CA THR A 239 13.88 -20.29 -14.00
C THR A 239 15.37 -20.58 -13.99
N ALA A 240 16.19 -19.74 -14.62
CA ALA A 240 17.64 -20.02 -14.77
C ALA A 240 18.49 -19.24 -13.77
N ARG A 241 18.24 -17.93 -13.63
CA ARG A 241 18.97 -17.03 -12.74
C ARG A 241 17.95 -16.24 -11.92
N PRO A 242 17.39 -16.80 -10.84
CA PRO A 242 16.26 -16.20 -10.11
C PRO A 242 16.52 -14.81 -9.53
N LEU A 243 17.79 -14.42 -9.36
CA LEU A 243 18.21 -13.10 -8.87
C LEU A 243 18.53 -12.11 -10.00
N ASP A 244 18.49 -12.53 -11.26
CA ASP A 244 18.70 -11.69 -12.44
C ASP A 244 17.36 -11.15 -12.94
N GLU A 245 17.30 -9.84 -13.23
CA GLU A 245 16.10 -9.19 -13.72
C GLU A 245 15.60 -9.80 -15.04
N TYR A 246 16.53 -10.09 -15.97
CA TYR A 246 16.27 -10.61 -17.31
C TYR A 246 16.56 -12.12 -17.42
N SER A 247 16.28 -12.88 -16.35
CA SER A 247 16.27 -14.33 -16.44
C SER A 247 15.05 -14.81 -17.23
N PRO A 248 15.19 -15.86 -18.08
CA PRO A 248 14.05 -16.53 -18.68
C PRO A 248 12.98 -16.89 -17.67
N ARG A 249 11.71 -16.79 -18.07
CA ARG A 249 10.54 -17.03 -17.22
C ARG A 249 9.67 -18.20 -17.71
N VAL A 250 8.71 -18.60 -16.88
CA VAL A 250 7.61 -19.54 -17.18
C VAL A 250 6.28 -19.02 -16.70
#